data_AF-X1IY38-F1
#
_entry.id   AF-X1IY38-F1
#
_cell.length_a   1.000
_cell.length_b   1.000
_cell.length_c   1.000
_cell.angle_alpha   90.00
_cell.angle_beta   90.00
_cell.angle_gamma   90.00
#
_symmetry.space_group_name_H-M   'P 1'
#
loop_
_entity.id
_entity.type
_entity.pdbx_description
1 polymer ?
#
loop_
_entity_poly.entity_id
_entity_poly.type
_entity_poly.pdbx_seq_one_letter_code
_entity_poly.pdbx_strand_id
1 'polypeptide(L)'
;MGDKNQITKHKLTGGMLLFTASFFLYSLASPGNLPGDTEIRWSVARQIVRNKGLSIEDTVQTRNFAIGIGGKRYSFWNLGQSLCLLPFAVIGLALEKFAPLDPGVADLTAQFLAFSGVFSFC
;
A
#
# COMPACT_ATOMS: atom_id res chain seq x y z
N MET A 1 49.05 -5.53 0.26
CA MET A 1 48.10 -4.54 0.83
C MET A 1 46.71 -5.12 0.61
N GLY A 2 46.09 -5.60 1.69
CA GLY A 2 45.01 -6.60 1.65
C GLY A 2 43.65 -6.04 1.24
N ASP A 3 43.01 -6.82 0.39
CA ASP A 3 41.66 -6.73 -0.16
C ASP A 3 40.59 -6.55 0.94
N LYS A 4 39.77 -5.51 0.81
CA LYS A 4 38.64 -5.20 1.71
C LYS A 4 37.31 -5.19 0.94
N ASN A 5 37.07 -6.19 0.09
CA ASN A 5 35.73 -6.46 -0.44
C ASN A 5 34.98 -7.48 0.44
N GLN A 6 34.61 -7.07 1.67
CA GLN A 6 33.59 -7.78 2.42
C GLN A 6 32.20 -7.42 1.89
N ILE A 7 31.80 -8.10 0.81
CA ILE A 7 30.41 -8.14 0.37
C ILE A 7 29.63 -8.89 1.46
N THR A 8 28.93 -8.13 2.30
CA THR A 8 27.95 -8.65 3.26
C THR A 8 26.84 -9.38 2.52
N LYS A 9 27.02 -10.70 2.32
CA LYS A 9 25.95 -11.62 1.91
C LYS A 9 24.93 -11.68 3.04
N HIS A 10 23.98 -10.74 3.05
CA HIS A 10 22.77 -10.88 3.84
C HIS A 10 22.06 -12.16 3.37
N LYS A 11 22.22 -13.25 4.13
CA LYS A 11 21.43 -14.46 3.95
C LYS A 11 19.99 -14.06 4.19
N LEU A 12 19.19 -13.97 3.12
CA LEU A 12 17.74 -13.99 3.25
C LEU A 12 17.37 -15.24 4.03
N THR A 13 16.97 -15.08 5.28
CA THR A 13 16.49 -16.16 6.13
C THR A 13 15.25 -16.75 5.47
N GLY A 14 15.12 -18.07 5.42
CA GLY A 14 13.98 -18.74 4.75
C GLY A 14 12.60 -18.21 5.16
N GLY A 15 12.46 -17.70 6.39
CA GLY A 15 11.26 -17.01 6.85
C GLY A 15 10.92 -15.73 6.09
N MET A 16 11.90 -14.91 5.70
CA MET A 16 11.64 -13.70 4.88
C MET A 16 11.13 -14.08 3.49
N LEU A 17 11.68 -15.13 2.89
CA LEU A 17 11.23 -15.62 1.59
C LEU A 17 9.78 -16.13 1.66
N LEU A 18 9.46 -16.93 2.68
CA LEU A 18 8.14 -17.51 2.87
C LEU A 18 7.07 -16.43 3.15
N PHE A 19 7.42 -15.43 3.98
CA PHE A 19 6.57 -14.27 4.24
C PHE A 19 6.30 -13.50 2.95
N THR A 20 7.36 -13.19 2.19
CA THR A 20 7.25 -12.45 0.93
C THR A 20 6.37 -13.21 -0.07
N ALA A 21 6.60 -14.51 -0.24
CA ALA A 21 5.79 -15.36 -1.13
C ALA A 21 4.32 -15.40 -0.71
N SER A 22 4.04 -15.58 0.58
CA SER A 22 2.67 -15.61 1.11
C SER A 22 1.96 -14.26 0.93
N PHE A 23 2.68 -13.16 1.11
CA PHE A 23 2.18 -11.80 0.93
C PHE A 23 1.84 -11.49 -0.54
N PHE A 24 2.68 -11.92 -1.48
CA PHE A 24 2.38 -11.80 -2.92
C PHE A 24 1.18 -12.66 -3.31
N LEU A 25 1.12 -13.92 -2.84
CA LEU A 25 -0.02 -14.80 -3.09
C LEU A 25 -1.33 -14.24 -2.52
N TYR A 26 -1.30 -13.66 -1.31
CA TYR A 26 -2.46 -12.97 -0.74
C TYR A 26 -2.90 -11.78 -1.59
N SER A 27 -1.95 -11.01 -2.12
CA SER A 27 -2.23 -9.85 -2.97
C SER A 27 -2.87 -10.27 -4.31
N LEU A 28 -2.43 -11.39 -4.89
CA LEU A 28 -2.95 -11.94 -6.15
C LEU A 28 -4.29 -12.68 -5.98
N ALA A 29 -4.47 -13.43 -4.90
CA ALA A 29 -5.64 -14.29 -4.70
C ALA A 29 -6.86 -13.55 -4.14
N SER A 30 -6.74 -12.27 -3.78
CA SER A 30 -7.83 -11.55 -3.15
C SER A 30 -8.99 -11.31 -4.14
N PRO A 31 -10.20 -11.83 -3.86
CA PRO A 31 -11.35 -11.63 -4.72
C PRO A 31 -11.85 -10.18 -4.64
N GLY A 32 -12.35 -9.67 -5.77
CA GLY A 32 -13.09 -8.40 -5.84
C GLY A 32 -12.21 -7.15 -5.90
N ASN A 33 -11.88 -6.71 -7.11
CA ASN A 33 -11.59 -5.30 -7.36
C ASN A 33 -12.87 -4.67 -7.92
N LEU A 34 -13.71 -4.14 -7.03
CA LEU A 34 -14.77 -3.25 -7.48
C LEU A 34 -14.13 -1.94 -7.97
N PRO A 35 -14.67 -1.29 -9.03
CA PRO A 35 -14.18 0.02 -9.47
C PRO A 35 -14.23 1.05 -8.34
N GLY A 36 -13.06 1.52 -7.91
CA GLY A 36 -12.88 2.46 -6.79
C GLY A 36 -12.21 1.85 -5.55
N ASP A 37 -12.10 0.52 -5.45
CA ASP A 37 -11.45 -0.15 -4.31
C ASP A 37 -9.98 0.23 -4.18
N THR A 38 -9.28 0.33 -5.30
CA THR A 38 -7.84 0.62 -5.29
C THR A 38 -7.56 2.05 -4.83
N GLU A 39 -8.42 3.01 -5.17
CA GLU A 39 -8.32 4.38 -4.67
C GLU A 39 -8.54 4.44 -3.16
N ILE A 40 -9.50 3.68 -2.64
CA ILE A 40 -9.76 3.58 -1.20
C ILE A 40 -8.55 2.94 -0.49
N ARG A 41 -8.02 1.82 -1.00
CA ARG A 41 -6.84 1.14 -0.42
C ARG A 41 -5.61 2.04 -0.45
N TRP A 42 -5.39 2.78 -1.54
CA TRP A 42 -4.33 3.78 -1.65
C TRP A 42 -4.50 4.92 -0.64
N SER A 43 -5.72 5.47 -0.52
CA SER A 43 -6.05 6.51 0.44
C SER A 43 -5.76 6.07 1.87
N VAL A 44 -6.18 4.85 2.25
CA VAL A 44 -5.89 4.26 3.56
C VAL A 44 -4.40 4.14 3.80
N ALA A 45 -3.63 3.60 2.84
CA ALA A 45 -2.19 3.47 2.95
C ALA A 45 -1.51 4.84 3.18
N ARG A 46 -1.92 5.87 2.44
CA ARG A 46 -1.40 7.24 2.62
C ARG A 46 -1.76 7.83 3.98
N GLN A 47 -2.99 7.65 4.45
CA GLN A 47 -3.39 8.15 5.77
C GLN A 47 -2.59 7.49 6.89
N ILE A 48 -2.36 6.18 6.82
CA ILE A 48 -1.54 5.46 7.80
C ILE A 48 -0.13 6.06 7.84
N VAL A 49 0.48 6.30 6.67
CA VAL A 49 1.84 6.85 6.58
C VAL A 49 1.92 8.31 7.03
N ARG A 50 0.99 9.16 6.58
CA ARG A 50 1.01 10.62 6.85
C ARG A 50 0.52 10.96 8.25
N ASN A 51 -0.61 10.41 8.66
CA ASN A 51 -1.32 10.80 9.88
C ASN A 51 -1.05 9.87 11.06
N LYS A 52 -0.28 8.78 10.88
CA LYS A 52 -0.02 7.74 11.89
C LYS A 52 -1.31 7.16 12.51
N GLY A 53 -2.41 7.24 11.76
CA GLY A 53 -3.76 6.96 12.21
C GLY A 53 -4.66 6.71 11.02
N LEU A 54 -5.80 6.07 11.28
CA LEU A 54 -6.72 5.63 10.25
C LEU A 54 -8.06 6.34 10.46
N SER A 55 -8.36 7.29 9.57
CA SER A 55 -9.56 8.12 9.61
C SER A 55 -10.12 8.18 8.21
N ILE A 56 -10.78 7.11 7.78
CA ILE A 56 -11.55 7.16 6.54
C ILE A 56 -12.80 7.98 6.84
N GLU A 57 -12.89 9.16 6.23
CA GLU A 57 -14.11 9.94 6.26
C GLU A 57 -15.25 9.10 5.65
N ASP A 58 -16.33 8.91 6.40
CA ASP A 58 -17.59 8.34 5.88
C ASP A 58 -18.24 9.37 4.95
N THR A 59 -17.64 9.53 3.78
CA THR A 59 -18.17 10.36 2.71
C THR A 59 -19.16 9.52 1.90
N VAL A 60 -20.18 10.19 1.34
CA VAL A 60 -21.17 9.57 0.45
C VAL A 60 -20.50 8.84 -0.74
N GLN A 61 -19.30 9.27 -1.12
CA GLN A 61 -18.49 8.71 -2.20
C GLN A 61 -17.78 7.40 -1.84
N THR A 62 -17.68 7.05 -0.55
CA THR A 62 -17.11 5.76 -0.14
C THR A 62 -18.05 4.66 -0.62
N ARG A 63 -17.61 3.87 -1.61
CA ARG A 63 -18.40 2.80 -2.21
C ARG A 63 -18.39 1.50 -1.39
N ASN A 64 -17.40 1.35 -0.50
CA ASN A 64 -17.27 0.16 0.35
C ASN A 64 -17.84 0.44 1.74
N PHE A 65 -19.16 0.40 1.82
CA PHE A 65 -19.87 0.54 3.08
C PHE A 65 -20.99 -0.48 3.19
N ALA A 66 -21.25 -0.91 4.42
CA ALA A 66 -22.43 -1.68 4.80
C ALA A 66 -23.36 -0.79 5.63
N ILE A 67 -24.66 -0.97 5.47
CA ILE A 67 -25.64 -0.32 6.36
C ILE A 67 -25.95 -1.29 7.48
N GLY A 68 -25.60 -0.91 8.71
CA GLY A 68 -25.88 -1.73 9.89
C GLY A 68 -27.31 -1.53 10.41
N ILE A 69 -27.64 -2.29 11.44
CA ILE A 69 -28.92 -2.19 12.15
C ILE A 69 -29.06 -0.76 12.71
N GLY A 70 -30.12 -0.05 12.34
CA GLY A 70 -30.34 1.36 12.68
C GLY A 70 -29.93 2.38 11.60
N GLY A 71 -29.60 1.94 10.38
CA GLY A 71 -29.36 2.83 9.24
C GLY A 71 -27.98 3.51 9.24
N LYS A 72 -27.12 3.19 10.20
CA LYS A 72 -25.75 3.72 10.27
C LYS A 72 -24.88 3.07 9.21
N ARG A 73 -24.10 3.89 8.48
CA ARG A 73 -23.10 3.43 7.51
C ARG A 73 -21.84 2.96 8.26
N TYR A 74 -21.30 1.83 7.81
CA TYR A 74 -20.03 1.27 8.26
C TYR A 74 -19.17 1.05 7.03
N SER A 75 -18.15 1.88 6.88
CA SER A 75 -17.16 1.67 5.84
C SER A 75 -16.36 0.40 6.16
N PHE A 76 -16.19 -0.48 5.19
CA PHE A 76 -15.29 -1.63 5.30
C PHE A 76 -14.21 -1.49 4.24
N TRP A 77 -12.98 -1.83 4.61
CA TRP A 77 -11.86 -1.78 3.69
C TRP A 77 -10.97 -2.99 3.94
N ASN A 78 -10.40 -3.51 2.87
CA ASN A 78 -9.42 -4.59 2.95
C ASN A 78 -8.12 -4.03 3.50
N LEU A 79 -8.04 -3.92 4.83
CA LEU A 79 -6.88 -3.38 5.54
C LEU A 79 -5.60 -4.13 5.13
N GLY A 80 -5.65 -5.46 5.03
CA GLY A 80 -4.51 -6.28 4.58
C GLY A 80 -3.93 -5.82 3.25
N GLN A 81 -4.77 -5.54 2.26
CA GLN A 81 -4.32 -5.05 0.95
C GLN A 81 -3.82 -3.61 1.01
N SER A 82 -4.40 -2.78 1.88
CA SER A 82 -3.92 -1.40 2.10
C SER A 82 -2.53 -1.41 2.75
N LEU A 83 -2.28 -2.37 3.66
CA LEU A 83 -0.96 -2.59 4.24
C LEU A 83 0.06 -2.99 3.17
N CYS A 84 -0.36 -3.72 2.13
CA CYS A 84 0.54 -4.06 1.03
C CYS A 84 1.05 -2.84 0.26
N LEU A 85 0.28 -1.75 0.26
CA LEU A 85 0.62 -0.50 -0.43
C LEU A 85 1.49 0.43 0.41
N LEU A 86 1.68 0.15 1.71
CA LEU A 86 2.46 1.01 2.62
C LEU A 86 3.88 1.32 2.12
N PRO A 87 4.68 0.37 1.61
CA PRO A 87 6.03 0.68 1.15
C PRO A 87 6.02 1.73 0.05
N PHE A 88 5.04 1.66 -0.86
CA PHE A 88 4.89 2.61 -1.96
C PHE A 88 4.41 3.97 -1.45
N ALA A 89 3.46 4.02 -0.52
CA ALA A 89 3.04 5.27 0.12
C ALA A 89 4.21 5.95 0.88
N VAL A 90 5.09 5.17 1.52
CA VAL A 90 6.32 5.68 2.16
C VAL A 90 7.29 6.24 1.11
N ILE A 91 7.46 5.57 -0.03
CA ILE A 91 8.27 6.08 -1.14
C ILE A 91 7.70 7.40 -1.66
N GLY A 92 6.38 7.51 -1.83
CA GLY A 92 5.74 8.77 -2.25
C GLY A 92 6.01 9.92 -1.29
N LEU A 93 5.90 9.68 0.02
CA LEU A 93 6.22 10.67 1.03
C LEU A 93 7.71 11.04 1.04
N ALA A 94 8.59 10.06 0.81
CA ALA A 94 10.02 10.32 0.69
C ALA A 94 10.35 11.15 -0.56
N LEU A 95 9.71 10.87 -1.70
CA LEU A 95 9.86 11.65 -2.93
C LEU A 95 9.38 13.08 -2.73
N GLU A 96 8.23 13.29 -2.09
CA GLU A 96 7.74 14.63 -1.73
C GLU A 96 8.75 15.40 -0.86
N LYS A 97 9.42 14.72 0.08
CA LYS A 97 10.33 15.36 1.02
C LYS A 97 11.74 15.60 0.47
N PHE A 98 12.24 14.72 -0.37
CA PHE A 98 13.65 14.69 -0.78
C PHE A 98 13.87 15.00 -2.27
N ALA A 99 12.84 14.89 -3.10
CA ALA A 99 12.93 15.25 -4.52
C ALA A 99 12.26 16.62 -4.75
N PRO A 100 12.71 17.38 -5.77
CA PRO A 100 12.05 18.63 -6.18
C PRO A 100 10.79 18.32 -7.02
N LEU A 101 9.88 17.53 -6.47
CA LEU A 101 8.63 17.14 -7.12
C LEU A 101 7.46 17.81 -6.41
N ASP A 102 6.46 18.21 -7.20
CA ASP A 102 5.18 18.63 -6.64
C ASP A 102 4.54 17.45 -5.87
N PRO A 103 3.90 17.69 -4.70
CA PRO A 103 3.27 16.64 -3.91
C PRO A 103 2.29 15.78 -4.71
N GLY A 104 1.53 16.36 -5.64
CA GLY A 104 0.61 15.61 -6.50
C GLY A 104 1.34 14.66 -7.45
N VAL A 105 2.48 15.09 -7.99
CA VAL A 105 3.30 14.28 -8.91
C VAL A 105 4.02 13.16 -8.16
N ALA A 106 4.53 13.43 -6.96
CA ALA A 106 5.14 12.41 -6.10
C ALA A 106 4.13 11.31 -5.71
N ASP A 107 2.89 11.71 -5.40
CA ASP A 107 1.80 10.80 -5.07
C ASP A 107 1.40 9.91 -6.26
N LEU A 108 1.19 10.53 -7.44
CA LEU A 108 0.91 9.81 -8.68
C LEU A 108 2.02 8.85 -9.06
N THR A 109 3.28 9.24 -8.88
CA THR A 109 4.44 8.39 -9.17
C THR A 109 4.46 7.18 -8.24
N ALA A 110 4.21 7.38 -6.95
CA ALA A 110 4.16 6.30 -5.98
C ALA A 110 2.96 5.36 -6.21
N GLN A 111 1.81 5.92 -6.57
CA GLN A 111 0.63 5.16 -6.95
C GLN A 111 0.90 4.33 -8.21
N PHE A 112 1.54 4.91 -9.23
CA PHE A 112 1.95 4.21 -10.44
C PHE A 112 2.93 3.08 -10.15
N LEU A 113 3.94 3.31 -9.29
CA LEU A 113 4.87 2.28 -8.85
C LEU A 113 4.16 1.12 -8.15
N ALA A 114 3.18 1.42 -7.29
CA ALA A 114 2.37 0.42 -6.61
C ALA A 114 1.57 -0.43 -7.63
N PHE A 115 0.98 0.21 -8.64
CA PHE A 115 0.28 -0.49 -9.72
C PHE A 115 1.22 -1.36 -10.56
N SER A 116 2.37 -0.83 -10.98
CA SER A 116 3.35 -1.58 -11.77
C SER A 116 4.02 -2.73 -10.99
N GLY A 117 4.18 -2.59 -9.67
CA GLY A 117 4.85 -3.58 -8.83
C GLY A 117 3.93 -4.68 -8.32
N VAL A 118 2.65 -4.35 -8.05
CA VAL A 118 1.69 -5.26 -7.41
C VAL A 118 0.69 -5.83 -8.41
N PHE A 119 0.28 -5.07 -9.42
CA PHE A 119 -0.78 -5.46 -10.36
C PHE A 119 -0.27 -5.85 -11.76
N SER A 120 1.02 -5.72 -12.04
CA SER A 120 1.59 -6.14 -13.34
C SER A 120 1.69 -7.67 -13.50
N PHE A 121 1.22 -8.44 -12.51
CA PHE A 121 1.14 -9.91 -12.53
C PHE A 121 -0.30 -10.45 -12.65
N CYS A 122 -1.27 -9.61 -12.99
CA CYS A 122 -2.64 -10.00 -13.32
C CYS A 122 -2.90 -9.93 -14.82
#